data_AF-A0A6A6E167-F1
#
_entry.id   AF-A0A6A6E167-F1
#
_cell.length_a   1.000
_cell.length_b   1.000
_cell.length_c   1.000
_cell.angle_alpha   90.00
_cell.angle_beta   90.00
_cell.angle_gamma   90.00
#
_symmetry.space_group_name_H-M   'P 1'
#
loop_
_entity.id
_entity.type
_entity.pdbx_description
1 polymer ?
#
loop_
_entity_poly.entity_id
_entity_poly.type
_entity_poly.pdbx_seq_one_letter_code
_entity_poly.pdbx_strand_id
1 'polypeptide(L)'
;MVLLLPGLSLEEEACRRSAVINAIIAYCNIKKGGTLWVQRARGSTVRDPPAVNPLYKALEAAKVSVYKEKRPTICFVCLGNKKLPITERTQPFYTSGDLSKHFKRKHLRRVK
;
A
#
# COMPACT_ATOMS: atom_id res chain seq x y z
N MET A 1 12.27 -18.76 -10.78
CA MET A 1 10.91 -19.12 -10.30
C MET A 1 11.10 -20.14 -9.20
N VAL A 2 11.01 -19.74 -7.93
CA VAL A 2 11.21 -20.65 -6.80
C VAL A 2 9.94 -21.49 -6.65
N LEU A 3 9.96 -22.67 -7.26
CA LEU A 3 8.93 -23.70 -7.08
C LEU A 3 9.21 -24.41 -5.74
N LEU A 4 8.66 -23.89 -4.65
CA LEU A 4 8.68 -24.61 -3.38
C LEU A 4 7.60 -25.69 -3.41
N LEU A 5 8.04 -26.94 -3.33
CA LEU A 5 7.21 -28.14 -3.23
C LEU A 5 6.05 -27.92 -2.25
N PRO A 6 4.80 -28.31 -2.56
CA PRO A 6 3.70 -28.22 -1.60
C PRO A 6 4.03 -29.02 -0.32
N GLY A 7 3.64 -28.50 0.86
CA GLY A 7 3.71 -29.27 2.10
C GLY A 7 3.01 -30.62 1.97
N LEU A 8 3.44 -31.62 2.75
CA LEU A 8 2.90 -32.99 2.67
C LEU A 8 1.44 -33.04 3.15
N SER A 9 0.98 -32.01 3.86
CA SER A 9 -0.43 -31.80 4.21
C SER A 9 -0.89 -30.33 4.04
N LEU A 10 -2.21 -30.14 3.98
CA LEU A 10 -2.86 -28.82 3.94
C LEU A 10 -2.45 -27.94 5.14
N GLU A 11 -2.30 -28.55 6.32
CA GLU A 11 -1.96 -27.86 7.56
C GLU A 11 -0.51 -27.38 7.57
N GLU A 12 0.42 -28.23 7.12
CA GLU A 12 1.82 -27.85 6.96
C GLU A 12 2.00 -26.71 5.95
N GLU A 13 1.26 -26.76 4.84
CA GLU A 13 1.26 -25.70 3.85
C GLU A 13 0.70 -24.38 4.42
N ALA A 14 -0.38 -24.45 5.21
CA ALA A 14 -0.98 -23.29 5.88
C ALA A 14 -0.02 -22.68 6.91
N CYS A 15 0.66 -23.51 7.70
CA CYS A 15 1.69 -23.08 8.65
C CYS A 15 2.87 -22.41 7.93
N ARG A 16 3.37 -23.02 6.84
CA ARG A 16 4.45 -22.46 6.04
C ARG A 16 4.11 -21.10 5.44
N ARG A 17 2.92 -20.97 4.86
CA ARG A 17 2.43 -19.69 4.31
C ARG A 17 2.34 -18.63 5.42
N SER A 18 1.80 -19.00 6.57
CA SER A 18 1.68 -18.10 7.72
C SER A 18 3.04 -17.64 8.24
N ALA A 19 4.04 -18.52 8.28
CA ALA A 19 5.41 -18.19 8.69
C ALA A 19 6.07 -17.19 7.74
N VAL A 20 5.98 -17.40 6.42
CA VAL A 20 6.52 -16.47 5.41
C VAL A 20 5.83 -15.10 5.51
N ILE A 21 4.51 -15.08 5.66
CA ILE A 21 3.75 -13.83 5.83
C ILE A 21 4.22 -13.08 7.08
N ASN A 22 4.36 -13.77 8.22
CA ASN A 22 4.84 -13.15 9.46
C ASN A 22 6.28 -12.62 9.33
N ALA A 23 7.16 -13.34 8.64
CA ALA A 23 8.52 -12.89 8.37
C ALA A 23 8.56 -11.61 7.51
N ILE A 24 7.73 -11.54 6.47
CA ILE A 24 7.59 -10.34 5.62
C ILE A 24 7.03 -9.17 6.43
N ILE A 25 6.03 -9.41 7.29
CA ILE A 25 5.44 -8.41 8.19
C ILE A 25 6.51 -7.83 9.12
N ALA A 26 7.32 -8.69 9.75
CA ALA A 26 8.40 -8.29 10.64
C ALA A 26 9.50 -7.49 9.90
N TYR A 27 9.96 -7.98 8.75
CA TYR A 27 10.97 -7.30 7.94
C TYR A 27 10.52 -5.90 7.47
N CYS A 28 9.26 -5.79 7.02
CA CYS A 28 8.73 -4.54 6.46
C CYS A 28 8.16 -3.57 7.50
N ASN A 29 8.22 -3.89 8.81
CA ASN A 29 7.54 -3.14 9.88
C ASN A 29 6.05 -2.86 9.55
N ILE A 30 5.40 -3.82 8.89
CA ILE A 30 3.98 -3.74 8.54
C ILE A 30 3.22 -4.13 9.82
N LYS A 31 2.30 -3.29 10.30
CA LYS A 31 1.35 -3.74 11.31
C LYS A 31 0.37 -4.71 10.64
N LYS A 32 0.30 -5.97 11.10
CA LYS A 32 -0.77 -6.89 10.74
C LYS A 32 -2.10 -6.20 11.06
N GLY A 33 -2.89 -5.86 10.03
CA GLY A 33 -4.20 -5.26 10.22
C GLY A 33 -5.06 -6.21 11.07
N GLY A 34 -5.77 -5.67 12.05
CA GLY A 34 -6.69 -6.47 12.85
C GLY A 34 -7.73 -7.12 11.95
N THR A 35 -7.94 -8.43 12.12
CA THR A 35 -9.11 -9.11 11.57
C THR A 35 -10.35 -8.47 12.17
N LEU A 36 -11.10 -7.72 11.36
CA LEU A 36 -12.49 -7.41 11.68
C LEU A 36 -13.25 -8.74 11.59
N TRP A 37 -13.34 -9.45 12.72
CA TRP A 37 -14.23 -10.58 12.85
C TRP A 37 -15.65 -10.02 12.68
N VAL A 38 -16.26 -10.26 11.52
CA VAL A 38 -17.65 -9.92 11.26
C VAL A 38 -18.50 -10.85 12.12
N GLN A 39 -18.70 -10.47 13.39
CA GLN A 39 -19.76 -11.04 14.20
C GLN A 39 -21.07 -10.68 13.52
N ARG A 40 -21.78 -11.69 13.02
CA ARG A 40 -23.15 -11.56 12.53
C ARG A 40 -24.04 -11.20 13.71
N ALA A 41 -24.10 -9.92 14.06
CA ALA A 41 -25.12 -9.38 14.92
C ALA A 41 -26.41 -9.24 14.11
N ARG A 42 -27.39 -10.12 14.37
CA ARG A 42 -28.80 -9.83 14.09
C ARG A 42 -29.13 -8.51 14.80
N GLY A 43 -29.49 -7.49 14.03
CA GLY A 43 -29.87 -6.20 14.57
C GLY A 43 -29.59 -5.10 13.56
N SER A 44 -30.63 -4.75 12.79
CA SER A 44 -30.65 -3.60 11.90
C SER A 44 -30.25 -2.34 12.66
N THR A 45 -29.01 -1.93 12.49
CA THR A 45 -28.60 -0.53 12.48
C THR A 45 -27.61 -0.43 11.34
N VAL A 46 -28.04 0.19 10.24
CA VAL A 46 -27.15 0.69 9.21
C VAL A 46 -26.25 1.69 9.92
N ARG A 47 -25.11 1.23 10.44
CA ARG A 47 -24.03 2.12 10.82
C ARG A 47 -23.42 2.51 9.50
N ASP A 48 -23.65 3.75 9.09
CA ASP A 48 -22.86 4.35 8.03
C ASP A 48 -21.37 4.02 8.28
N PRO A 49 -20.62 3.58 7.25
CA PRO A 49 -19.20 3.35 7.41
C PRO A 49 -18.57 4.60 8.02
N PRO A 50 -17.63 4.46 8.98
CA PRO A 50 -16.99 5.62 9.61
C PRO A 50 -16.54 6.56 8.51
N ALA A 51 -16.98 7.83 8.57
CA ALA A 51 -16.71 8.82 7.54
C ALA A 51 -15.22 8.76 7.19
N VAL A 52 -14.92 8.14 6.04
CA VAL A 52 -13.55 7.79 5.69
C VAL A 52 -12.85 9.11 5.45
N ASN A 53 -11.83 9.42 6.25
CA ASN A 53 -11.12 10.70 6.16
C ASN A 53 -10.79 10.96 4.67
N PRO A 54 -11.26 12.07 4.07
CA PRO A 54 -11.07 12.35 2.64
C PRO A 54 -9.60 12.28 2.21
N LEU A 55 -8.70 12.60 3.12
CA LEU A 55 -7.26 12.56 2.92
C LEU A 55 -6.73 11.13 2.78
N TYR A 56 -7.29 10.18 3.54
CA TYR A 56 -6.95 8.76 3.42
C TYR A 56 -7.45 8.19 2.09
N LYS A 57 -8.67 8.58 1.67
CA LYS A 57 -9.23 8.19 0.37
C LYS A 57 -8.38 8.72 -0.79
N ALA A 58 -7.90 9.96 -0.70
CA ALA A 58 -6.98 10.54 -1.68
C ALA A 58 -5.64 9.79 -1.73
N LEU A 59 -5.13 9.35 -0.58
CA LEU A 59 -3.90 8.55 -0.50
C LEU A 59 -4.05 7.19 -1.20
N GLU A 60 -5.15 6.49 -0.96
CA GLU A 60 -5.42 5.20 -1.61
C GLU A 60 -5.64 5.37 -3.12
N ALA A 61 -6.37 6.40 -3.55
CA ALA A 61 -6.53 6.72 -4.97
C ALA A 61 -5.17 7.02 -5.65
N ALA A 62 -4.30 7.79 -4.99
CA ALA A 62 -2.96 8.08 -5.49
C ALA A 62 -2.09 6.81 -5.63
N LYS A 63 -2.17 5.87 -4.68
CA LYS A 63 -1.50 4.57 -4.81
C LYS A 63 -1.99 3.81 -6.03
N VAL A 64 -3.32 3.71 -6.20
CA VAL A 64 -3.92 3.02 -7.33
C VAL A 64 -3.49 3.66 -8.66
N SER A 65 -3.49 4.98 -8.76
CA SER A 65 -3.04 5.74 -9.93
C SER A 65 -1.59 5.40 -10.31
N VAL A 66 -0.67 5.45 -9.34
CA VAL A 66 0.76 5.13 -9.56
C VAL A 66 0.98 3.72 -10.11
N TYR A 67 0.19 2.73 -9.66
CA TYR A 67 0.34 1.34 -10.09
C TYR A 67 -0.40 0.99 -11.39
N LYS A 68 -1.55 1.64 -11.66
CA LYS A 68 -2.43 1.26 -12.78
C LYS A 68 -2.22 2.10 -14.04
N GLU A 69 -1.84 3.36 -13.90
CA GLU A 69 -1.69 4.25 -15.04
C GLU A 69 -0.38 4.01 -15.78
N LYS A 70 -0.43 4.03 -17.12
CA LYS A 70 0.78 3.91 -17.96
C LYS A 70 1.72 5.11 -17.82
N ARG A 71 1.19 6.29 -17.47
CA ARG A 71 1.95 7.55 -17.34
C ARG A 71 1.48 8.32 -16.10
N PRO A 72 1.83 7.85 -14.89
CA PRO A 72 1.39 8.49 -13.65
C PRO A 72 1.93 9.91 -13.57
N THR A 73 1.15 10.79 -12.95
CA THR A 73 1.55 12.17 -12.66
C THR A 73 1.94 12.35 -11.19
N ILE A 74 1.89 11.32 -10.36
CA ILE A 74 2.25 11.37 -8.93
C ILE A 74 3.62 10.71 -8.71
N CYS A 75 4.46 11.30 -7.87
CA CYS A 75 5.76 10.72 -7.55
C CYS A 75 5.64 9.60 -6.52
N PHE A 76 5.89 8.35 -6.93
CA PHE A 76 5.81 7.18 -6.06
C PHE A 76 6.74 7.24 -4.83
N VAL A 77 7.90 7.89 -4.95
CA VAL A 77 8.84 8.06 -3.83
C VAL A 77 8.30 9.07 -2.82
N CYS A 78 7.78 10.21 -3.29
CA CYS A 78 7.11 11.17 -2.42
C CYS A 78 5.86 10.54 -1.78
N LEU A 79 5.07 9.79 -2.56
CA LEU A 79 3.91 9.06 -2.09
C LEU A 79 4.26 8.08 -0.95
N GLY A 80 5.43 7.44 -0.99
CA GLY A 80 5.92 6.56 0.07
C GLY A 80 6.50 7.27 1.31
N ASN A 81 6.83 8.56 1.21
CA ASN A 81 7.53 9.29 2.26
C ASN A 81 6.60 9.71 3.41
N LYS A 82 6.60 8.94 4.49
CA LYS A 82 5.78 9.21 5.69
C LYS A 82 6.11 10.51 6.43
N LYS A 83 7.26 11.14 6.13
CA LYS A 83 7.66 12.42 6.74
C LYS A 83 6.97 13.62 6.11
N LEU A 84 6.35 13.45 4.94
CA LEU A 84 5.62 14.51 4.25
C LEU A 84 4.11 14.43 4.58
N PRO A 85 3.40 15.57 4.63
CA PRO A 85 1.96 15.58 4.78
C PRO A 85 1.29 14.93 3.56
N ILE A 86 0.13 14.32 3.76
CA ILE A 86 -0.55 13.54 2.71
C ILE A 86 -0.87 14.41 1.50
N THR A 87 -1.26 15.67 1.70
CA THR A 87 -1.54 16.63 0.64
C THR A 87 -0.37 16.78 -0.34
N GLU A 88 0.86 16.89 0.16
CA GLU A 88 2.09 16.97 -0.65
C GLU A 88 2.44 15.65 -1.32
N ARG A 89 2.18 14.53 -0.64
CA ARG A 89 2.47 13.17 -1.15
C ARG A 89 1.58 12.78 -2.33
N THR A 90 0.36 13.30 -2.36
CA THR A 90 -0.65 12.99 -3.38
C THR A 90 -0.79 14.08 -4.44
N GLN A 91 0.00 15.17 -4.38
CA GLN A 91 -0.07 16.22 -5.40
C GLN A 91 0.35 15.66 -6.77
N PRO A 92 -0.52 15.73 -7.79
CA PRO A 92 -0.15 15.40 -9.15
C PRO A 92 0.68 16.51 -9.78
N PHE A 93 1.65 16.14 -10.60
CA PHE A 93 2.35 17.05 -11.49
C PHE A 93 1.48 17.34 -12.73
N TYR A 94 1.66 18.52 -13.33
CA TYR A 94 0.91 18.92 -14.53
C TYR A 94 1.14 17.95 -15.71
N THR A 95 2.37 17.45 -15.86
CA THR A 95 2.71 16.43 -16.86
C THR A 95 3.59 15.31 -16.28
N SER A 96 3.57 14.15 -16.93
CA SER A 96 4.53 13.06 -16.64
C SER A 96 6.00 13.47 -16.88
N GLY A 97 6.23 14.47 -17.76
CA GLY A 97 7.54 15.07 -17.97
C GLY A 97 8.04 15.83 -16.75
N ASP A 98 7.17 16.60 -16.09
CA ASP A 98 7.53 17.34 -14.87
C ASP A 98 7.78 16.40 -13.69
N LEU A 99 7.00 15.32 -13.59
CA LEU A 99 7.29 14.23 -12.65
C LEU A 99 8.69 13.64 -12.89
N SER A 100 9.06 13.39 -14.15
CA SER A 100 10.38 12.84 -14.49
C SER A 100 11.52 13.79 -14.12
N LYS A 101 11.34 15.10 -14.36
CA LYS A 101 12.30 16.14 -13.93
C LYS A 101 12.43 16.17 -12.41
N HIS A 102 11.31 16.14 -11.70
CA HIS A 102 11.27 16.08 -10.24
C HIS A 102 12.04 14.87 -9.70
N PHE A 103 11.77 13.68 -10.25
CA PHE A 103 12.41 12.45 -9.81
C PHE A 103 13.93 12.50 -9.98
N LYS A 104 14.41 12.94 -11.14
CA LYS A 104 15.85 13.12 -11.40
C LYS A 104 16.50 14.12 -10.44
N ARG A 105 15.86 15.28 -10.21
CA ARG A 105 16.41 16.35 -9.36
C ARG A 105 16.34 16.05 -7.87
N LYS A 106 15.30 15.38 -7.39
CA LYS A 106 15.09 15.19 -5.95
C LYS A 106 15.58 13.83 -5.45
N HIS A 107 15.37 12.78 -6.25
CA HIS A 107 15.58 11.40 -5.80
C HIS A 107 16.83 10.76 -6.41
N LEU A 108 17.26 11.14 -7.62
CA LEU A 108 18.46 10.58 -8.23
C LEU A 108 19.75 11.37 -7.97
N ARG A 109 19.69 12.62 -7.46
CA ARG A 109 20.89 13.43 -7.18
C ARG A 109 21.89 12.80 -6.22
N ARG A 110 21.47 11.82 -5.40
CA ARG A 110 22.30 11.17 -4.37
C ARG A 110 22.43 9.67 -4.55
N VAL A 111 21.95 9.12 -5.66
CA VAL A 111 22.11 7.71 -6.01
C VAL A 111 23.42 7.63 -6.79
N LYS A 112 24.45 7.09 -6.16
CA LYS A 112 25.72 6.72 -6.83
C LYS A 112 25.55 5.37 -7.50
#